data_AF-A0A7Y5C4U0-F1
#
_entry.id   AF-A0A7Y5C4U0-F1
#
_cell.length_a   1.000
_cell.length_b   1.000
_cell.length_c   1.000
_cell.angle_alpha   90.00
_cell.angle_beta   90.00
_cell.angle_gamma   90.00
#
_symmetry.space_group_name_H-M   'P 1'
#
loop_
_entity.id
_entity.type
_entity.pdbx_description
1 polymer ?
#
loop_
_entity_poly.entity_id
_entity_poly.type
_entity_poly.pdbx_seq_one_letter_code
_entity_poly.pdbx_strand_id
1 'polypeptide(L)'
;MFGRKKTATAPKIVDQEITAHALAKAVADGDFVNFRLLFQSFSPARVSSSERFEDAKYAYLLPDDDLESKPEFREALRMVREEATWRHIQNELDANRPAQLPAELVLLLADNAVRLGKYTIAAQAYELLRMRRRMQDEFFAQADTALDNGNARRAVHGYLVATGLEYNYAAFPEPLPLVPDWQTKALILHGEYPRTPDDCIPLQQPEQFLRTALTYLLLDGRAAARIEGRPVSVRLSFLAELVKQRDPAWRDFVHRYREACDQMREFEARIQHAMAERGGGRVSLAREIEEMLGEDPHKIPATLLGRTIEGGEWWQYLKELAYTHPASALFVSRQVIGETEIIVPRYRGDSPVPSAVGLLPAAAANV
;
A
#
# COMPACT_ATOMS: atom_id res chain seq x y z
N MET A 1 -50.60 -10.20 -39.73
CA MET A 1 -50.67 -9.44 -38.47
C MET A 1 -49.45 -8.52 -38.40
N PHE A 2 -49.67 -7.24 -38.61
CA PHE A 2 -48.64 -6.22 -38.76
C PHE A 2 -47.85 -6.02 -37.45
N GLY A 3 -46.53 -5.90 -37.58
CA GLY A 3 -45.61 -5.62 -36.49
C GLY A 3 -46.00 -4.36 -35.74
N ARG A 4 -46.02 -4.46 -34.41
CA ARG A 4 -46.08 -3.29 -33.51
C ARG A 4 -44.86 -2.42 -33.82
N LYS A 5 -45.09 -1.27 -34.47
CA LYS A 5 -44.15 -0.15 -34.48
C LYS A 5 -43.78 0.14 -33.02
N LYS A 6 -42.50 -0.05 -32.67
CA LYS A 6 -41.93 0.52 -31.45
C LYS A 6 -42.23 2.01 -31.50
N THR A 7 -43.09 2.48 -30.61
CA THR A 7 -43.30 3.89 -30.33
C THR A 7 -41.92 4.50 -30.11
N ALA A 8 -41.58 5.51 -30.90
CA ALA A 8 -40.34 6.26 -30.76
C ALA A 8 -40.30 6.83 -29.34
N THR A 9 -39.44 6.28 -28.49
CA THR A 9 -39.11 6.87 -27.20
C THR A 9 -38.62 8.29 -27.45
N ALA A 10 -39.14 9.25 -26.70
CA ALA A 10 -38.71 10.65 -26.79
C ALA A 10 -37.17 10.71 -26.71
N PRO A 11 -36.52 11.58 -27.51
CA PRO A 11 -35.07 11.71 -27.48
C PRO A 11 -34.63 12.02 -26.05
N LYS A 12 -33.64 11.27 -25.56
CA LYS A 12 -33.06 11.50 -24.24
C LYS A 12 -32.45 12.89 -24.24
N ILE A 13 -32.85 13.72 -23.29
CA ILE A 13 -32.21 15.01 -23.02
C ILE A 13 -31.22 14.76 -21.89
N VAL A 14 -29.93 15.03 -22.13
CA VAL A 14 -28.89 14.96 -21.10
C VAL A 14 -28.79 16.33 -20.44
N ASP A 15 -28.92 16.36 -19.11
CA ASP A 15 -28.69 17.58 -18.34
C ASP A 15 -27.19 17.89 -18.29
N GLN A 16 -26.84 19.07 -18.80
CA GLN A 16 -25.46 19.56 -18.86
C GLN A 16 -24.89 19.76 -17.46
N GLU A 17 -25.71 20.23 -16.53
CA GLU A 17 -25.29 20.52 -15.16
C GLU A 17 -25.00 19.22 -14.40
N ILE A 18 -25.89 18.23 -14.50
CA ILE A 18 -25.67 16.91 -13.88
C ILE A 18 -24.41 16.25 -14.45
N THR A 19 -24.20 16.36 -15.76
CA THR A 19 -22.99 15.84 -16.42
C THR A 19 -21.73 16.55 -15.92
N ALA A 20 -21.77 17.87 -15.75
CA ALA A 20 -20.67 18.64 -15.22
C ALA A 20 -20.33 18.23 -13.78
N HIS A 21 -21.34 18.03 -12.92
CA HIS A 21 -21.15 17.55 -11.55
C HIS A 21 -20.54 16.14 -11.52
N ALA A 22 -21.00 15.23 -12.38
CA ALA A 22 -20.44 13.88 -12.45
C ALA A 22 -18.97 13.87 -12.88
N LEU A 23 -18.61 14.67 -13.89
CA LEU A 23 -17.23 14.84 -14.33
C LEU A 23 -16.37 15.47 -13.24
N ALA A 24 -16.86 16.53 -12.59
CA ALA A 24 -16.17 17.20 -11.51
C ALA A 24 -15.91 16.27 -10.33
N LYS A 25 -16.89 15.45 -9.94
CA LYS A 25 -16.73 14.43 -8.90
C LYS A 25 -15.62 13.44 -9.26
N ALA A 26 -15.65 12.87 -10.46
CA ALA A 26 -14.64 11.89 -10.87
C ALA A 26 -13.22 12.49 -10.86
N VAL A 27 -13.07 13.75 -11.27
CA VAL A 27 -11.79 14.48 -11.22
C VAL A 27 -11.38 14.78 -9.77
N ALA A 28 -12.30 15.25 -8.92
CA ALA A 28 -12.04 15.58 -7.52
C ALA A 28 -11.65 14.34 -6.69
N ASP A 29 -12.32 13.22 -6.93
CA ASP A 29 -12.04 11.94 -6.28
C ASP A 29 -10.75 11.28 -6.80
N GLY A 30 -10.14 11.81 -7.86
CA GLY A 30 -9.01 11.15 -8.53
C GLY A 30 -9.41 9.78 -9.07
N ASP A 31 -10.63 9.64 -9.61
CA ASP A 31 -11.21 8.37 -10.07
C ASP A 31 -11.24 8.30 -11.60
N PHE A 32 -10.13 7.80 -12.15
CA PHE A 32 -9.94 7.68 -13.58
C PHE A 32 -10.89 6.67 -14.25
N VAL A 33 -11.36 5.67 -13.50
CA VAL A 33 -12.30 4.66 -14.03
C VAL A 33 -13.66 5.31 -14.28
N ASN A 34 -14.19 6.01 -13.28
CA ASN A 34 -15.46 6.72 -13.42
C ASN A 34 -15.37 7.89 -14.41
N PHE A 35 -14.24 8.59 -14.43
CA PHE A 35 -14.00 9.63 -15.43
C PHE A 35 -14.07 9.07 -16.86
N ARG A 36 -13.42 7.93 -17.14
CA ARG A 36 -13.50 7.27 -18.45
C ARG A 36 -14.89 6.72 -18.75
N LEU A 37 -15.57 6.15 -17.75
CA LEU A 37 -16.92 5.62 -17.89
C LEU A 37 -17.88 6.68 -18.43
N LEU A 38 -17.77 7.93 -17.96
CA LEU A 38 -18.61 9.04 -18.40
C LEU A 38 -18.49 9.33 -19.90
N PHE A 39 -17.41 8.89 -20.57
CA PHE A 39 -17.24 9.02 -22.02
C PHE A 39 -17.51 7.73 -22.81
N GLN A 40 -17.80 6.60 -22.16
CA GLN A 40 -18.08 5.33 -22.85
C GLN A 40 -19.44 5.36 -23.56
N SER A 41 -19.64 4.46 -24.54
CA SER A 41 -20.85 4.41 -25.38
C SER A 41 -22.14 4.18 -24.59
N PHE A 42 -22.06 3.46 -23.46
CA PHE A 42 -23.19 3.21 -22.55
C PHE A 42 -23.30 4.23 -21.42
N SER A 43 -22.49 5.29 -21.42
CA SER A 43 -22.51 6.32 -20.37
C SER A 43 -23.88 6.98 -20.19
N PRO A 44 -24.32 7.27 -18.95
CA PRO A 44 -25.50 8.12 -18.71
C PRO A 44 -25.33 9.55 -19.23
N ALA A 45 -24.10 10.01 -19.51
CA ALA A 45 -23.82 11.33 -20.10
C ALA A 45 -24.05 11.40 -21.62
N ARG A 46 -24.21 10.27 -22.32
CA ARG A 46 -24.40 10.26 -23.78
C ARG A 46 -25.88 10.25 -24.17
N VAL A 47 -26.26 11.09 -25.13
CA VAL A 47 -27.62 11.13 -25.69
C VAL A 47 -28.00 9.81 -26.38
N SER A 48 -27.02 9.13 -26.98
CA SER A 48 -27.22 7.85 -27.69
C SER A 48 -27.39 6.64 -26.77
N SER A 49 -27.09 6.76 -25.47
CA SER A 49 -27.25 5.68 -24.49
C SER A 49 -28.66 5.66 -23.90
N SER A 50 -29.16 4.47 -23.56
CA SER A 50 -30.41 4.31 -22.79
C SER A 50 -30.25 4.61 -21.30
N GLU A 51 -29.02 4.63 -20.79
CA GLU A 51 -28.68 4.81 -19.38
C GLU A 51 -28.93 6.25 -18.92
N ARG A 52 -29.33 6.47 -17.66
CA ARG A 52 -29.70 7.79 -17.13
C ARG A 52 -29.06 8.05 -15.76
N PHE A 53 -28.66 9.29 -15.48
CA PHE A 53 -28.06 9.62 -14.18
C PHE A 53 -29.02 9.41 -13.01
N GLU A 54 -30.32 9.52 -13.26
CA GLU A 54 -31.40 9.33 -12.29
C GLU A 54 -31.59 7.86 -11.89
N ASP A 55 -31.02 6.90 -12.63
CA ASP A 55 -31.10 5.49 -12.27
C ASP A 55 -30.27 5.24 -11.01
N ALA A 56 -30.85 4.54 -10.02
CA ALA A 56 -30.21 4.31 -8.72
C ALA A 56 -28.80 3.70 -8.82
N LYS A 57 -28.53 2.90 -9.86
CA LYS A 57 -27.21 2.31 -10.10
C LYS A 57 -26.12 3.33 -10.44
N TYR A 58 -26.45 4.56 -10.83
CA TYR A 58 -25.49 5.63 -11.14
C TYR A 58 -25.44 6.75 -10.10
N ALA A 59 -26.18 6.65 -8.99
CA ALA A 59 -26.16 7.65 -7.93
C ALA A 59 -24.74 7.93 -7.41
N TYR A 60 -23.85 6.92 -7.41
CA TYR A 60 -22.46 7.05 -6.99
C TYR A 60 -21.59 7.94 -7.90
N LEU A 61 -22.07 8.27 -9.10
CA LEU A 61 -21.40 9.19 -10.04
C LEU A 61 -21.69 10.66 -9.73
N LEU A 62 -22.68 10.95 -8.88
CA LEU A 62 -23.06 12.31 -8.50
C LEU A 62 -22.47 12.65 -7.13
N PRO A 63 -22.11 13.93 -6.88
CA PRO A 63 -21.58 14.35 -5.60
C PRO A 63 -22.67 14.34 -4.53
N ASP A 64 -22.25 14.22 -3.27
CA ASP A 64 -23.06 14.52 -2.10
C ASP A 64 -22.73 15.92 -1.57
N ASP A 65 -23.54 16.42 -0.64
CA ASP A 65 -23.37 17.77 -0.06
C ASP A 65 -21.99 17.98 0.58
N ASP A 66 -21.39 16.91 1.15
CA ASP A 66 -20.04 16.97 1.73
C ASP A 66 -18.99 17.22 0.64
N LEU A 67 -19.03 16.47 -0.47
CA LEU A 67 -18.11 16.63 -1.58
C LEU A 67 -18.27 18.00 -2.26
N GLU A 68 -19.49 18.48 -2.45
CA GLU A 68 -19.74 19.80 -3.06
C GLU A 68 -19.12 20.97 -2.27
N SER A 69 -18.94 20.77 -0.97
CA SER A 69 -18.29 21.74 -0.10
C SER A 69 -16.77 21.79 -0.27
N LYS A 70 -16.15 20.75 -0.84
CA LYS A 70 -14.69 20.59 -0.90
C LYS A 70 -14.05 21.50 -1.96
N PRO A 71 -12.91 22.16 -1.66
CA PRO A 71 -12.19 22.99 -2.61
C PRO A 71 -11.82 22.27 -3.91
N GLU A 72 -11.42 21.00 -3.81
CA GLU A 72 -11.02 20.16 -4.94
C GLU A 72 -12.18 19.94 -5.92
N PHE A 73 -13.39 19.72 -5.41
CA PHE A 73 -14.59 19.57 -6.23
C PHE A 73 -14.96 20.87 -6.92
N ARG A 74 -14.95 21.99 -6.18
CA ARG A 74 -15.28 23.30 -6.75
C ARG A 74 -14.32 23.71 -7.85
N GLU A 75 -13.03 23.41 -7.68
CA GLU A 75 -12.02 23.66 -8.70
C GLU A 75 -12.22 22.77 -9.94
N ALA A 76 -12.49 21.48 -9.74
CA ALA A 76 -12.81 20.57 -10.84
C ALA A 76 -14.06 21.02 -11.61
N LEU A 77 -15.13 21.39 -10.90
CA LEU A 77 -16.37 21.89 -11.49
C LEU A 77 -16.16 23.19 -12.26
N ARG A 78 -15.37 24.12 -11.70
CA ARG A 78 -14.97 25.35 -12.38
C ARG A 78 -14.28 25.03 -13.70
N MET A 79 -13.31 24.12 -13.70
CA MET A 79 -12.55 23.73 -14.90
C MET A 79 -13.41 23.00 -15.93
N VAL A 80 -14.31 22.11 -15.51
CA VAL A 80 -15.27 21.43 -16.38
C VAL A 80 -16.19 22.43 -17.10
N ARG A 81 -16.60 23.49 -16.39
CA ARG A 81 -17.46 24.55 -16.92
C ARG A 81 -16.75 25.59 -17.79
N GLU A 82 -15.41 25.57 -17.85
CA GLU A 82 -14.69 26.45 -18.76
C GLU A 82 -15.14 26.19 -20.20
N GLU A 83 -15.45 27.25 -20.95
CA GLU A 83 -16.12 27.16 -22.25
C GLU A 83 -15.38 26.24 -23.24
N ALA A 84 -14.04 26.33 -23.27
CA ALA A 84 -13.21 25.50 -24.13
C ALA A 84 -13.27 24.02 -23.73
N THR A 85 -13.14 23.73 -22.43
CA THR A 85 -13.21 22.38 -21.86
C THR A 85 -14.58 21.75 -22.09
N TRP A 86 -15.65 22.50 -21.82
CA TRP A 86 -17.01 22.03 -22.01
C TRP A 86 -17.32 21.72 -23.47
N ARG A 87 -16.90 22.59 -24.40
CA ARG A 87 -17.03 22.36 -25.84
C ARG A 87 -16.32 21.07 -26.27
N HIS A 88 -15.10 20.83 -25.75
CA HIS A 88 -14.37 19.58 -26.00
C HIS A 88 -15.14 18.36 -25.46
N ILE A 89 -15.64 18.44 -24.22
CA ILE A 89 -16.44 17.37 -23.61
C ILE A 89 -17.66 17.03 -24.48
N GLN A 90 -18.43 18.03 -24.90
CA GLN A 90 -19.61 17.83 -25.74
C GLN A 90 -19.25 17.14 -27.06
N ASN A 91 -18.20 17.60 -27.75
CA ASN A 91 -17.73 17.00 -28.98
C ASN A 91 -17.36 15.51 -28.81
N GLU A 92 -16.72 15.15 -27.69
CA GLU A 92 -16.33 13.76 -27.41
C GLU A 92 -17.51 12.88 -26.97
N LEU A 93 -18.52 13.45 -26.30
CA LEU A 93 -19.76 12.75 -25.95
C LEU A 93 -20.62 12.45 -27.19
N ASP A 94 -20.60 13.33 -28.19
CA ASP A 94 -21.31 13.15 -29.46
C ASP A 94 -20.56 12.23 -30.44
N ALA A 95 -19.23 12.14 -30.31
CA ALA A 95 -18.39 11.33 -31.19
C ALA A 95 -18.56 9.82 -30.97
N ASN A 96 -18.77 9.06 -32.06
CA ASN A 96 -18.83 7.59 -32.05
C ASN A 96 -17.45 6.94 -32.24
N ARG A 97 -16.49 7.30 -31.40
CA ARG A 97 -15.13 6.73 -31.35
C ARG A 97 -14.63 6.67 -29.90
N PRO A 98 -13.51 5.96 -29.61
CA PRO A 98 -12.85 6.12 -28.32
C PRO A 98 -12.58 7.59 -28.03
N ALA A 99 -12.97 8.03 -26.82
CA ALA A 99 -12.90 9.42 -26.43
C ALA A 99 -11.45 9.86 -26.22
N GLN A 100 -11.13 11.06 -26.70
CA GLN A 100 -9.92 11.77 -26.35
C GLN A 100 -10.23 12.63 -25.13
N LEU A 101 -9.72 12.22 -23.98
CA LEU A 101 -10.04 12.88 -22.71
C LEU A 101 -9.41 14.29 -22.65
N PRO A 102 -10.10 15.29 -22.04
CA PRO A 102 -9.54 16.63 -21.84
C PRO A 102 -8.27 16.57 -20.98
N ALA A 103 -7.13 17.05 -21.51
CA ALA A 103 -5.82 16.86 -20.88
C ALA A 103 -5.71 17.57 -19.52
N GLU A 104 -6.29 18.76 -19.40
CA GLU A 104 -6.32 19.58 -18.19
C GLU A 104 -7.08 18.89 -17.06
N LEU A 105 -8.22 18.26 -17.38
CA LEU A 105 -8.99 17.48 -16.42
C LEU A 105 -8.26 16.20 -16.02
N VAL A 106 -7.58 15.53 -16.95
CA VAL A 106 -6.76 14.34 -16.64
C VAL A 106 -5.60 14.72 -15.72
N LEU A 107 -4.96 15.87 -15.94
CA LEU A 107 -3.88 16.36 -15.09
C LEU A 107 -4.39 16.68 -13.68
N LEU A 108 -5.48 17.44 -13.57
CA LEU A 108 -6.09 17.76 -12.28
C LEU A 108 -6.54 16.49 -11.53
N LEU A 109 -7.08 15.51 -12.26
CA LEU A 109 -7.44 14.19 -11.71
C LEU A 109 -6.21 13.47 -11.17
N ALA A 110 -5.09 13.47 -11.91
CA ALA A 110 -3.85 12.85 -11.47
C ALA A 110 -3.32 13.49 -10.18
N ASP A 111 -3.33 14.82 -10.10
CA ASP A 111 -2.89 15.58 -8.93
C ASP A 111 -3.80 15.30 -7.72
N ASN A 112 -5.11 15.21 -7.94
CA ASN A 112 -6.06 14.82 -6.90
C ASN A 112 -5.84 13.37 -6.43
N ALA A 113 -5.58 12.45 -7.37
CA ALA A 113 -5.25 11.07 -7.04
C ALA A 113 -3.97 10.96 -6.20
N VAL A 114 -2.92 11.75 -6.49
CA VAL A 114 -1.71 11.84 -5.65
C VAL A 114 -2.06 12.31 -4.24
N ARG A 115 -2.84 13.39 -4.10
CA ARG A 115 -3.23 13.94 -2.80
C ARG A 115 -4.00 12.93 -1.94
N LEU A 116 -4.82 12.12 -2.58
CA LEU A 116 -5.62 11.07 -1.94
C LEU A 116 -4.86 9.75 -1.74
N GLY A 117 -3.57 9.68 -2.12
CA GLY A 117 -2.76 8.46 -2.00
C GLY A 117 -3.08 7.36 -3.02
N LYS A 118 -3.87 7.67 -4.06
CA LYS A 118 -4.29 6.73 -5.12
C LYS A 118 -3.23 6.66 -6.24
N TYR A 119 -2.01 6.27 -5.90
CA TYR A 119 -0.85 6.39 -6.80
C TYR A 119 -0.95 5.58 -8.08
N THR A 120 -1.60 4.40 -8.07
CA THR A 120 -1.82 3.62 -9.29
C THR A 120 -2.71 4.35 -10.28
N ILE A 121 -3.72 5.10 -9.81
CA ILE A 121 -4.57 5.93 -10.65
C ILE A 121 -3.80 7.14 -11.18
N ALA A 122 -3.04 7.82 -10.32
CA ALA A 122 -2.17 8.91 -10.72
C ALA A 122 -1.15 8.46 -11.80
N ALA A 123 -0.58 7.27 -11.65
CA ALA A 123 0.35 6.68 -12.61
C ALA A 123 -0.29 6.50 -13.99
N GLN A 124 -1.53 5.98 -14.05
CA GLN A 124 -2.27 5.84 -15.32
C GLN A 124 -2.57 7.20 -15.96
N ALA A 125 -3.03 8.17 -15.17
CA ALA A 125 -3.38 9.49 -15.67
C ALA A 125 -2.16 10.25 -16.20
N TYR A 126 -1.05 10.27 -15.44
CA TYR A 126 0.21 10.87 -15.93
C TYR A 126 0.83 10.09 -17.10
N GLU A 127 0.63 8.77 -17.19
CA GLU A 127 1.12 7.97 -18.33
C GLU A 127 0.32 8.30 -19.60
N LEU A 128 -1.00 8.49 -19.49
CA LEU A 128 -1.83 8.95 -20.61
C LEU A 128 -1.32 10.28 -21.17
N LEU A 129 -0.90 11.18 -20.28
CA LEU A 129 -0.31 12.48 -20.61
C LEU A 129 1.19 12.41 -20.99
N ARG A 130 1.79 11.21 -21.01
CA ARG A 130 3.22 10.99 -21.29
C ARG A 130 4.18 11.76 -20.39
N MET A 131 3.76 12.07 -19.16
CA MET A 131 4.54 12.84 -18.20
C MET A 131 4.85 12.11 -16.89
N ARG A 132 4.38 10.86 -16.73
CA ARG A 132 4.59 10.04 -15.51
C ARG A 132 6.04 10.03 -15.03
N ARG A 133 6.99 9.72 -15.92
CA ARG A 133 8.42 9.69 -15.56
C ARG A 133 8.94 11.05 -15.09
N ARG A 134 8.53 12.13 -15.75
CA ARG A 134 8.88 13.49 -15.33
C ARG A 134 8.33 13.80 -13.94
N MET A 135 7.08 13.42 -13.66
CA MET A 135 6.48 13.60 -12.33
C MET A 135 7.18 12.77 -11.26
N GLN A 136 7.53 11.53 -11.58
CA GLN A 136 8.32 10.66 -10.69
C GLN A 136 9.68 11.30 -10.34
N ASP A 137 10.41 11.79 -11.34
CA ASP A 137 11.70 12.47 -11.14
C ASP A 137 11.55 13.74 -10.28
N GLU A 138 10.49 14.53 -10.51
CA GLU A 138 10.17 15.73 -9.74
C GLU A 138 9.87 15.39 -8.27
N PHE A 139 9.06 14.37 -8.00
CA PHE A 139 8.78 13.94 -6.62
C PHE A 139 10.03 13.44 -5.91
N PHE A 140 10.91 12.70 -6.58
CA PHE A 140 12.21 12.32 -6.01
C PHE A 140 13.09 13.54 -5.72
N ALA A 141 13.17 14.52 -6.62
CA ALA A 141 13.97 15.73 -6.41
C ALA A 141 13.48 16.56 -5.21
N GLN A 142 12.16 16.73 -5.08
CA GLN A 142 11.57 17.41 -3.93
C GLN A 142 11.76 16.62 -2.63
N ALA A 143 11.69 15.30 -2.70
CA ALA A 143 11.90 14.43 -1.55
C ALA A 143 13.34 14.46 -1.05
N ASP A 144 14.31 14.43 -1.97
CA ASP A 144 15.73 14.53 -1.64
C ASP A 144 16.06 15.89 -1.01
N THR A 145 15.52 16.97 -1.58
CA THR A 145 15.64 18.32 -1.01
C THR A 145 15.04 18.38 0.39
N ALA A 146 13.88 17.76 0.60
CA ALA A 146 13.25 17.70 1.92
C ALA A 146 14.10 16.89 2.91
N LEU A 147 14.70 15.79 2.47
CA LEU A 147 15.56 14.95 3.31
C LEU A 147 16.84 15.70 3.71
N ASP A 148 17.44 16.43 2.78
CA ASP A 148 18.62 17.27 3.01
C ASP A 148 18.35 18.41 3.99
N ASN A 149 17.12 18.92 4.01
CA ASN A 149 16.66 19.91 4.99
C ASN A 149 16.19 19.28 6.33
N GLY A 150 16.40 17.98 6.54
CA GLY A 150 16.00 17.28 7.76
C GLY A 150 14.50 17.03 7.91
N ASN A 151 13.72 17.18 6.84
CA ASN A 151 12.27 16.94 6.84
C ASN A 151 11.94 15.53 6.35
N ALA A 152 12.15 14.54 7.23
CA ALA A 152 11.88 13.12 6.93
C ALA A 152 10.44 12.87 6.50
N ARG A 153 9.45 13.55 7.10
CA ARG A 153 8.02 13.40 6.77
C ARG A 153 7.74 13.75 5.31
N ARG A 154 8.20 14.91 4.85
CA ARG A 154 8.02 15.35 3.47
C ARG A 154 8.84 14.50 2.50
N ALA A 155 10.06 14.10 2.90
CA ALA A 155 10.89 13.21 2.11
C ALA A 155 10.19 11.87 1.87
N VAL A 156 9.77 11.17 2.92
CA VAL A 156 9.04 9.90 2.84
C VAL A 156 7.81 10.04 1.95
N HIS A 157 7.01 11.08 2.14
CA HIS A 157 5.83 11.30 1.29
C HIS A 157 6.21 11.37 -0.19
N GLY A 158 7.21 12.16 -0.57
CA GLY A 158 7.65 12.25 -1.96
C GLY A 158 8.20 10.93 -2.52
N TYR A 159 8.94 10.15 -1.72
CA TYR A 159 9.37 8.79 -2.10
C TYR A 159 8.20 7.83 -2.28
N LEU A 160 7.17 7.91 -1.43
CA LEU A 160 5.96 7.10 -1.54
C LEU A 160 5.18 7.42 -2.82
N VAL A 161 5.05 8.71 -3.17
CA VAL A 161 4.45 9.11 -4.45
C VAL A 161 5.30 8.60 -5.61
N ALA A 162 6.59 8.92 -5.64
CA ALA A 162 7.47 8.58 -6.76
C ALA A 162 7.54 7.06 -7.03
N THR A 163 7.66 6.24 -5.99
CA THR A 163 7.64 4.77 -6.12
C THR A 163 6.25 4.23 -6.46
N GLY A 164 5.18 4.91 -6.01
CA GLY A 164 3.81 4.59 -6.38
C GLY A 164 3.45 4.90 -7.84
N LEU A 165 4.25 5.72 -8.51
CA LEU A 165 4.12 6.02 -9.95
C LEU A 165 4.84 5.01 -10.85
N GLU A 166 5.38 3.92 -10.31
CA GLU A 166 6.01 2.85 -11.09
C GLU A 166 5.04 2.16 -12.04
N TYR A 167 5.56 1.71 -13.17
CA TYR A 167 4.76 1.17 -14.27
C TYR A 167 5.42 -0.08 -14.86
N ASN A 168 4.66 -1.16 -14.95
CA ASN A 168 5.12 -2.42 -15.53
C ASN A 168 4.81 -2.45 -17.04
N TYR A 169 5.76 -2.00 -17.85
CA TYR A 169 5.65 -2.07 -19.32
C TYR A 169 5.78 -3.49 -19.89
N ALA A 170 6.22 -4.46 -19.09
CA ALA A 170 6.25 -5.87 -19.46
C ALA A 170 4.94 -6.60 -19.10
N ALA A 171 3.98 -5.93 -18.46
CA ALA A 171 2.68 -6.50 -18.18
C ALA A 171 1.92 -6.80 -19.49
N PHE A 172 1.23 -7.94 -19.51
CA PHE A 172 0.40 -8.40 -20.63
C PHE A 172 -1.06 -8.49 -20.17
N PRO A 173 -2.07 -8.11 -20.99
CA PRO A 173 -1.99 -7.71 -22.40
C PRO A 173 -1.53 -6.27 -22.64
N GLU A 174 -1.58 -5.40 -21.63
CA GLU A 174 -1.15 -4.00 -21.75
C GLU A 174 -0.31 -3.58 -20.52
N PRO A 175 0.59 -2.59 -20.69
CA PRO A 175 1.29 -1.94 -19.59
C PRO A 175 0.34 -1.43 -18.50
N LEU A 176 0.63 -1.75 -17.24
CA LEU A 176 -0.19 -1.37 -16.08
C LEU A 176 0.68 -0.74 -14.97
N PRO A 177 0.09 0.10 -14.09
CA PRO A 177 0.78 0.54 -12.88
C PRO A 177 1.29 -0.66 -12.10
N LEU A 178 2.49 -0.53 -11.52
CA LEU A 178 3.02 -1.57 -10.67
C LEU A 178 2.23 -1.57 -9.36
N VAL A 179 1.48 -2.65 -9.11
CA VAL A 179 0.82 -2.86 -7.83
C VAL A 179 1.84 -3.45 -6.86
N PRO A 180 2.02 -2.81 -5.71
CA PRO A 180 2.89 -3.38 -4.71
C PRO A 180 2.47 -4.77 -4.19
N ASP A 181 3.44 -5.67 -4.04
CA ASP A 181 3.20 -7.07 -3.63
C ASP A 181 4.12 -7.46 -2.46
N TRP A 182 3.84 -6.93 -1.28
CA TRP A 182 4.61 -7.25 -0.07
C TRP A 182 4.45 -8.68 0.38
N GLN A 183 3.37 -9.35 0.02
CA GLN A 183 3.12 -10.76 0.38
C GLN A 183 4.15 -11.66 -0.30
N THR A 184 4.33 -11.53 -1.62
CA THR A 184 5.33 -12.29 -2.35
C THR A 184 6.74 -11.85 -1.97
N LYS A 185 6.97 -10.54 -1.80
CA LYS A 185 8.30 -10.03 -1.42
C LYS A 185 8.71 -10.47 -0.02
N ALA A 186 7.79 -10.58 0.92
CA ALA A 186 8.06 -11.11 2.26
C ALA A 186 8.48 -12.58 2.18
N LEU A 187 7.81 -13.39 1.35
CA LEU A 187 8.25 -14.79 1.15
C LEU A 187 9.64 -14.88 0.54
N ILE A 188 9.96 -14.06 -0.46
CA ILE A 188 11.31 -14.04 -1.05
C ILE A 188 12.34 -13.64 0.01
N LEU A 189 12.00 -12.63 0.81
CA LEU A 189 12.83 -12.12 1.88
C LEU A 189 13.11 -13.19 2.96
N HIS A 190 12.19 -14.12 3.18
CA HIS A 190 12.30 -15.26 4.12
C HIS A 190 12.50 -16.62 3.43
N GLY A 191 12.89 -16.63 2.15
CA GLY A 191 12.90 -17.84 1.33
C GLY A 191 13.92 -18.87 1.80
N GLU A 192 15.08 -18.39 2.24
CA GLU A 192 16.14 -19.22 2.81
C GLU A 192 16.03 -19.25 4.33
N TYR A 193 16.14 -20.45 4.92
CA TYR A 193 16.17 -20.59 6.36
C TYR A 193 17.51 -20.08 6.91
N PRO A 194 17.51 -19.22 7.95
CA PRO A 194 18.74 -18.60 8.45
C PRO A 194 19.70 -19.65 9.01
N ARG A 195 20.98 -19.58 8.60
CA ARG A 195 22.04 -20.48 9.10
C ARG A 195 22.86 -19.83 10.21
N THR A 196 22.93 -18.51 10.19
CA THR A 196 23.61 -17.66 11.17
C THR A 196 22.66 -16.57 11.66
N PRO A 197 22.95 -15.94 12.81
CA PRO A 197 22.19 -14.78 13.27
C PRO A 197 22.12 -13.65 12.24
N ASP A 198 23.18 -13.40 11.47
CA ASP A 198 23.17 -12.31 10.46
C ASP A 198 22.31 -12.63 9.23
N ASP A 199 21.99 -13.90 8.98
CA ASP A 199 21.01 -14.31 7.96
C ASP A 199 19.58 -14.00 8.41
N CYS A 200 19.36 -13.85 9.72
CA CYS A 200 18.09 -13.48 10.31
C CYS A 200 17.93 -11.95 10.23
N ILE A 201 17.04 -11.47 9.36
CA ILE A 201 16.86 -10.02 9.11
C ILE A 201 16.76 -9.20 10.39
N PRO A 202 15.92 -9.55 11.39
CA PRO A 202 15.79 -8.74 12.59
C PRO A 202 17.05 -8.69 13.48
N LEU A 203 18.05 -9.54 13.23
CA LEU A 203 19.30 -9.63 13.96
C LEU A 203 20.51 -9.03 13.20
N GLN A 204 20.30 -8.61 11.95
CA GLN A 204 21.30 -7.93 11.12
C GLN A 204 21.86 -6.68 11.79
N GLN A 205 23.10 -6.34 11.44
CA GLN A 205 23.70 -5.06 11.81
C GLN A 205 22.87 -3.87 11.28
N PRO A 206 22.78 -2.74 12.01
CA PRO A 206 21.87 -1.64 11.66
C PRO A 206 21.97 -1.15 10.20
N GLU A 207 23.16 -1.00 9.65
CA GLU A 207 23.40 -0.53 8.29
C GLU A 207 22.86 -1.51 7.24
N GLN A 208 23.07 -2.80 7.48
CA GLN A 208 22.58 -3.88 6.62
C GLN A 208 21.06 -3.99 6.72
N PHE A 209 20.52 -3.97 7.95
CA PHE A 209 19.09 -3.95 8.20
C PHE A 209 18.42 -2.79 7.45
N LEU A 210 18.94 -1.57 7.59
CA LEU A 210 18.38 -0.38 6.95
C LEU A 210 18.39 -0.50 5.42
N ARG A 211 19.43 -1.10 4.82
CA ARG A 211 19.47 -1.33 3.38
C ARG A 211 18.40 -2.32 2.93
N THR A 212 18.27 -3.45 3.63
CA THR A 212 17.23 -4.46 3.40
C THR A 212 15.83 -3.86 3.55
N ALA A 213 15.59 -3.16 4.65
CA ALA A 213 14.31 -2.55 4.99
C ALA A 213 13.86 -1.50 3.97
N LEU A 214 14.75 -0.59 3.56
CA LEU A 214 14.42 0.44 2.57
C LEU A 214 14.14 -0.16 1.19
N THR A 215 14.94 -1.15 0.78
CA THR A 215 14.71 -1.87 -0.50
C THR A 215 13.36 -2.58 -0.50
N TYR A 216 13.03 -3.25 0.60
CA TYR A 216 11.77 -3.99 0.74
C TYR A 216 10.54 -3.07 0.82
N LEU A 217 10.58 -2.00 1.63
CA LEU A 217 9.41 -1.14 1.85
C LEU A 217 9.15 -0.14 0.73
N LEU A 218 10.17 0.25 -0.03
CA LEU A 218 10.03 1.07 -1.22
C LEU A 218 9.72 0.24 -2.48
N LEU A 219 10.00 -1.07 -2.45
CA LEU A 219 9.87 -1.99 -3.58
C LEU A 219 10.67 -1.59 -4.83
N ASP A 220 11.59 -0.64 -4.68
CA ASP A 220 12.45 -0.12 -5.73
C ASP A 220 13.87 0.06 -5.18
N GLY A 221 14.80 -0.74 -5.73
CA GLY A 221 16.22 -0.67 -5.36
C GLY A 221 16.86 0.66 -5.76
N ARG A 222 16.37 1.34 -6.80
CA ARG A 222 16.88 2.66 -7.20
C ARG A 222 16.48 3.72 -6.18
N ALA A 223 15.21 3.71 -5.75
CA ALA A 223 14.75 4.58 -4.67
C ALA A 223 15.54 4.34 -3.37
N ALA A 224 15.75 3.09 -2.97
CA ALA A 224 16.53 2.76 -1.77
C ALA A 224 18.00 3.25 -1.88
N ALA A 225 18.64 3.09 -3.05
CA ALA A 225 20.02 3.51 -3.29
C ALA A 225 20.22 5.03 -3.13
N ARG A 226 19.21 5.85 -3.42
CA ARG A 226 19.28 7.32 -3.21
C ARG A 226 19.45 7.70 -1.73
N ILE A 227 19.00 6.83 -0.82
CA ILE A 227 19.02 7.05 0.63
C ILE A 227 20.23 6.34 1.28
N GLU A 228 20.77 5.29 0.65
CA GLU A 228 21.81 4.43 1.22
C GLU A 228 23.08 5.19 1.63
N GLY A 229 23.49 6.19 0.84
CA GLY A 229 24.66 7.04 1.11
C GLY A 229 24.48 8.08 2.22
N ARG A 230 23.27 8.22 2.78
CA ARG A 230 22.98 9.17 3.86
C ARG A 230 23.46 8.62 5.23
N PRO A 231 23.75 9.49 6.22
CA PRO A 231 24.08 9.05 7.56
C PRO A 231 23.03 8.10 8.17
N VAL A 232 23.46 7.16 9.01
CA VAL A 232 22.59 6.16 9.64
C VAL A 232 21.42 6.81 10.39
N SER A 233 21.64 7.93 11.07
CA SER A 233 20.58 8.68 11.76
C SER A 233 19.49 9.19 10.81
N VAL A 234 19.86 9.66 9.62
CA VAL A 234 18.91 10.10 8.58
C VAL A 234 18.14 8.91 8.03
N ARG A 235 18.84 7.81 7.70
CA ARG A 235 18.22 6.56 7.22
C ARG A 235 17.23 5.98 8.23
N LEU A 236 17.58 6.04 9.52
CA LEU A 236 16.75 5.58 10.62
C LEU A 236 15.49 6.44 10.78
N SER A 237 15.63 7.77 10.77
CA SER A 237 14.50 8.69 10.81
C SER A 237 13.57 8.51 9.61
N PHE A 238 14.16 8.32 8.42
CA PHE A 238 13.40 8.02 7.21
C PHE A 238 12.63 6.70 7.34
N LEU A 239 13.26 5.62 7.80
CA LEU A 239 12.60 4.34 7.99
C LEU A 239 11.42 4.44 8.99
N ALA A 240 11.63 5.09 10.13
CA ALA A 240 10.58 5.25 11.14
C ALA A 240 9.33 5.97 10.58
N GLU A 241 9.56 7.04 9.81
CA GLU A 241 8.48 7.79 9.19
C GLU A 241 7.86 7.04 7.99
N LEU A 242 8.65 6.26 7.24
CA LEU A 242 8.17 5.38 6.17
C LEU A 242 7.20 4.33 6.71
N VAL A 243 7.56 3.65 7.80
CA VAL A 243 6.69 2.66 8.46
C VAL A 243 5.37 3.32 8.86
N LYS A 244 5.43 4.49 9.51
CA LYS A 244 4.25 5.21 9.99
C LYS A 244 3.32 5.68 8.87
N GLN A 245 3.86 6.20 7.77
CA GLN A 245 3.03 6.67 6.65
C GLN A 245 2.47 5.53 5.81
N ARG A 246 3.21 4.42 5.69
CA ARG A 246 2.76 3.23 4.96
C ARG A 246 1.68 2.47 5.72
N ASP A 247 1.80 2.42 7.04
CA ASP A 247 0.93 1.65 7.92
C ASP A 247 0.39 2.54 9.07
N PRO A 248 -0.77 3.18 8.87
CA PRO A 248 -1.42 3.97 9.91
C PRO A 248 -1.80 3.15 11.16
N ALA A 249 -1.98 1.83 11.02
CA ALA A 249 -2.33 0.90 12.08
C ALA A 249 -1.09 0.21 12.71
N TRP A 250 0.12 0.70 12.42
CA TRP A 250 1.37 0.11 12.92
C TRP A 250 1.41 -0.03 14.45
N ARG A 251 0.74 0.88 15.18
CA ARG A 251 0.64 0.80 16.65
C ARG A 251 -0.05 -0.46 17.13
N ASP A 252 -1.06 -0.94 16.42
CA ASP A 252 -1.78 -2.16 16.79
C ASP A 252 -0.88 -3.39 16.59
N PHE A 253 -0.08 -3.39 15.52
CA PHE A 253 0.98 -4.39 15.35
C PHE A 253 2.02 -4.33 16.47
N VAL A 254 2.50 -3.14 16.86
CA VAL A 254 3.47 -2.98 17.94
C VAL A 254 2.97 -3.59 19.26
N HIS A 255 1.70 -3.42 19.61
CA HIS A 255 1.12 -4.03 20.81
C HIS A 255 1.19 -5.56 20.75
N ARG A 256 0.71 -6.14 19.64
CA ARG A 256 0.74 -7.59 19.41
C ARG A 256 2.15 -8.16 19.32
N TYR A 257 3.08 -7.40 18.74
CA TYR A 257 4.48 -7.76 18.66
C TYR A 257 5.11 -7.93 20.05
N ARG A 258 4.85 -6.98 20.95
CA ARG A 258 5.35 -7.05 22.34
C ARG A 258 4.75 -8.23 23.10
N GLU A 259 3.45 -8.47 22.95
CA GLU A 259 2.78 -9.64 23.54
C GLU A 259 3.37 -10.95 23.02
N ALA A 260 3.63 -11.04 21.70
CA ALA A 260 4.29 -12.20 21.12
C ALA A 260 5.75 -12.35 21.61
N CYS A 261 6.47 -11.25 21.87
CA CYS A 261 7.79 -11.31 22.51
C CYS A 261 7.71 -11.87 23.94
N ASP A 262 6.68 -11.51 24.72
CA ASP A 262 6.46 -12.05 26.06
C ASP A 262 6.22 -13.56 26.00
N GLN A 263 5.32 -14.00 25.13
CA GLN A 263 5.06 -15.42 24.87
C GLN A 263 6.34 -16.17 24.47
N MET A 264 7.18 -15.57 23.62
CA MET A 264 8.43 -16.17 23.20
C MET A 264 9.43 -16.30 24.36
N ARG A 265 9.52 -15.29 25.25
CA ARG A 265 10.40 -15.36 26.43
C ARG A 265 9.96 -16.44 27.41
N GLU A 266 8.67 -16.54 27.68
CA GLU A 266 8.11 -17.60 28.52
C GLU A 266 8.34 -18.99 27.92
N PHE A 267 8.22 -19.09 26.59
CA PHE A 267 8.52 -20.31 25.85
C PHE A 267 10.01 -20.70 25.94
N GLU A 268 10.93 -19.77 25.69
CA GLU A 268 12.38 -20.00 25.80
C GLU A 268 12.80 -20.38 27.23
N ALA A 269 12.22 -19.74 28.26
CA ALA A 269 12.50 -20.04 29.66
C ALA A 269 12.08 -21.46 30.04
N ARG A 270 10.93 -21.94 29.55
CA ARG A 270 10.47 -23.33 29.75
C ARG A 270 11.41 -24.34 29.12
N ILE A 271 11.86 -24.08 27.88
CA ILE A 271 12.83 -24.95 27.19
C ILE A 271 14.15 -25.01 27.98
N GLN A 272 14.67 -23.85 28.42
CA GLN A 272 15.90 -23.78 29.21
C GLN A 272 15.78 -24.56 30.52
N HIS A 273 14.68 -24.41 31.25
CA HIS A 273 14.42 -25.14 32.50
C HIS A 273 14.38 -26.65 32.28
N ALA A 274 13.64 -27.10 31.26
CA ALA A 274 13.56 -28.49 30.88
C ALA A 274 14.92 -29.11 30.50
N MET A 275 15.75 -28.35 29.77
CA MET A 275 17.11 -28.77 29.43
C MET A 275 18.03 -28.84 30.66
N ALA A 276 17.88 -27.91 31.61
CA ALA A 276 18.69 -27.86 32.83
C ALA A 276 18.36 -28.99 33.81
N GLU A 277 17.08 -29.36 33.95
CA GLU A 277 16.64 -30.44 34.84
C GLU A 277 17.05 -31.85 34.35
N ARG A 278 17.35 -32.01 33.06
CA ARG A 278 17.56 -33.33 32.43
C ARG A 278 19.02 -33.74 32.19
N GLY A 279 20.00 -32.92 32.54
CA GLY A 279 21.42 -33.33 32.58
C GLY A 279 21.90 -34.10 31.33
N GLY A 280 21.85 -33.49 30.14
CA GLY A 280 22.57 -33.97 28.96
C GLY A 280 22.06 -35.24 28.26
N GLY A 281 20.89 -35.76 28.62
CA GLY A 281 20.27 -36.89 27.90
C GLY A 281 19.76 -36.51 26.50
N ARG A 282 20.26 -37.17 25.45
CA ARG A 282 19.78 -37.02 24.06
C ARG A 282 18.37 -37.62 23.90
N VAL A 283 17.33 -36.85 24.20
CA VAL A 283 15.97 -37.07 23.68
C VAL A 283 15.76 -36.13 22.49
N SER A 284 15.01 -36.53 21.47
CA SER A 284 14.75 -35.64 20.33
C SER A 284 13.85 -34.47 20.79
N LEU A 285 14.25 -33.25 20.42
CA LEU A 285 13.54 -32.01 20.76
C LEU A 285 12.03 -32.09 20.45
N ALA A 286 11.64 -32.84 19.41
CA ALA A 286 10.25 -33.04 19.00
C ALA A 286 9.39 -33.73 20.07
N ARG A 287 9.90 -34.81 20.70
CA ARG A 287 9.18 -35.50 21.78
C ARG A 287 9.18 -34.70 23.09
N GLU A 288 10.23 -33.89 23.30
CA GLU A 288 10.31 -32.96 24.42
C GLU A 288 9.32 -31.80 24.33
N ILE A 289 9.06 -31.32 23.12
CA ILE A 289 8.11 -30.23 22.88
C ILE A 289 6.67 -30.72 23.08
N GLU A 290 6.34 -31.92 22.60
CA GLU A 290 5.03 -32.55 22.76
C GLU A 290 4.73 -32.95 24.22
N GLU A 291 5.73 -33.46 24.95
CA GLU A 291 5.56 -33.94 26.33
C GLU A 291 5.67 -32.83 27.40
N MET A 292 6.37 -31.70 27.16
CA MET A 292 6.62 -30.68 28.20
C MET A 292 5.98 -29.30 27.99
N LEU A 293 5.61 -28.87 26.77
CA LEU A 293 5.28 -27.45 26.57
C LEU A 293 3.84 -27.06 26.87
N GLY A 294 2.85 -27.95 26.75
CA GLY A 294 1.44 -27.72 27.08
C GLY A 294 0.72 -26.59 26.31
N GLU A 295 1.46 -25.69 25.67
CA GLU A 295 0.94 -24.59 24.86
C GLU A 295 1.36 -24.75 23.41
N ASP A 296 0.37 -24.58 22.55
CA ASP A 296 0.52 -24.62 21.11
C ASP A 296 1.44 -23.49 20.61
N PRO A 297 2.60 -23.79 19.97
CA PRO A 297 3.50 -22.78 19.42
C PRO A 297 2.83 -21.91 18.34
N HIS A 298 1.71 -22.35 17.74
CA HIS A 298 0.93 -21.55 16.80
C HIS A 298 0.24 -20.34 17.45
N LYS A 299 0.20 -20.26 18.79
CA LYS A 299 -0.28 -19.05 19.48
C LYS A 299 0.60 -17.83 19.15
N ILE A 300 1.92 -17.98 19.03
CA ILE A 300 2.84 -16.86 18.74
C ILE A 300 2.52 -16.18 17.40
N PRO A 301 2.48 -16.90 16.25
CA PRO A 301 2.11 -16.30 14.97
C PRO A 301 0.66 -15.78 14.95
N ALA A 302 -0.27 -16.43 15.65
CA ALA A 302 -1.64 -15.94 15.80
C ALA A 302 -1.73 -14.63 16.58
N THR A 303 -0.95 -14.47 17.66
CA THR A 303 -0.82 -13.23 18.43
C THR A 303 -0.27 -12.12 17.54
N LEU A 304 0.84 -12.38 16.80
CA LEU A 304 1.43 -11.41 15.87
C LEU A 304 0.40 -10.88 14.87
N LEU A 305 -0.39 -11.79 14.29
CA LEU A 305 -1.42 -11.45 13.30
C LEU A 305 -2.70 -10.87 13.93
N GLY A 306 -2.96 -11.18 15.20
CA GLY A 306 -4.19 -10.88 15.93
C GLY A 306 -5.39 -11.75 15.53
N ARG A 307 -5.17 -12.85 14.81
CA ARG A 307 -6.18 -13.87 14.51
C ARG A 307 -5.50 -15.20 14.20
N THR A 308 -6.24 -16.28 14.40
CA THR A 308 -5.82 -17.63 14.02
C THR A 308 -6.13 -17.90 12.55
N ILE A 309 -5.23 -18.60 11.87
CA ILE A 309 -5.47 -19.26 10.59
C ILE A 309 -5.57 -20.76 10.90
N GLU A 310 -6.72 -21.36 10.60
CA GLU A 310 -6.94 -22.79 10.79
C GLU A 310 -5.96 -23.60 9.92
N GLY A 311 -5.18 -24.48 10.53
CA GLY A 311 -4.10 -25.21 9.84
C GLY A 311 -3.03 -24.29 9.26
N GLY A 312 -2.84 -23.11 9.87
CA GLY A 312 -1.99 -22.05 9.33
C GLY A 312 -0.50 -22.37 9.35
N GLU A 313 0.12 -22.42 8.17
CA GLU A 313 1.57 -22.55 8.01
C GLU A 313 2.28 -21.19 8.19
N TRP A 314 3.58 -21.21 8.51
CA TRP A 314 4.37 -19.98 8.72
C TRP A 314 4.27 -18.98 7.56
N TRP A 315 4.22 -19.48 6.32
CA TRP A 315 4.17 -18.64 5.12
C TRP A 315 2.81 -17.98 4.94
N GLN A 316 1.72 -18.58 5.44
CA GLN A 316 0.39 -17.97 5.42
C GLN A 316 0.34 -16.80 6.40
N TYR A 317 0.80 -17.01 7.63
CA TYR A 317 0.92 -15.95 8.62
C TYR A 317 1.83 -14.81 8.14
N LEU A 318 2.96 -15.12 7.50
CA LEU A 318 3.87 -14.10 6.96
C LEU A 318 3.22 -13.26 5.84
N LYS A 319 2.47 -13.89 4.92
CA LYS A 319 1.75 -13.17 3.87
C LYS A 319 0.68 -12.24 4.45
N GLU A 320 -0.09 -12.72 5.41
CA GLU A 320 -1.17 -11.96 6.05
C GLU A 320 -0.62 -10.78 6.88
N LEU A 321 0.49 -11.03 7.58
CA LEU A 321 1.24 -9.99 8.27
C LEU A 321 1.78 -8.93 7.31
N ALA A 322 2.44 -9.32 6.23
CA ALA A 322 3.01 -8.37 5.26
C ALA A 322 1.94 -7.63 4.44
N TYR A 323 0.76 -8.22 4.25
CA TYR A 323 -0.39 -7.54 3.65
C TYR A 323 -0.94 -6.45 4.57
N THR A 324 -1.14 -6.78 5.85
CA THR A 324 -1.76 -5.86 6.82
C THR A 324 -0.77 -4.80 7.30
N HIS A 325 0.46 -5.23 7.58
CA HIS A 325 1.54 -4.45 8.17
C HIS A 325 2.84 -4.71 7.40
N PRO A 326 3.09 -4.04 6.26
CA PRO A 326 4.23 -4.33 5.39
C PRO A 326 5.56 -4.48 6.14
N ALA A 327 5.87 -3.59 7.08
CA ALA A 327 7.13 -3.62 7.82
C ALA A 327 7.28 -4.79 8.80
N SER A 328 6.20 -5.50 9.15
CA SER A 328 6.23 -6.62 10.10
C SER A 328 7.17 -7.74 9.66
N ALA A 329 7.28 -8.00 8.35
CA ALA A 329 8.17 -8.99 7.77
C ALA A 329 9.66 -8.75 8.11
N LEU A 330 10.04 -7.51 8.48
CA LEU A 330 11.41 -7.17 8.85
C LEU A 330 11.76 -7.50 10.31
N PHE A 331 10.77 -7.79 11.14
CA PHE A 331 10.92 -7.97 12.60
C PHE A 331 10.51 -9.36 13.10
N VAL A 332 10.21 -10.26 12.17
CA VAL A 332 9.92 -11.67 12.44
C VAL A 332 10.99 -12.56 11.82
N SER A 333 11.10 -13.80 12.27
CA SER A 333 11.95 -14.82 11.65
C SER A 333 11.28 -16.18 11.70
N ARG A 334 11.71 -17.07 10.82
CA ARG A 334 11.30 -18.46 10.80
C ARG A 334 12.03 -19.21 11.92
N GLN A 335 11.30 -20.09 12.62
CA GLN A 335 11.87 -20.96 13.65
C GLN A 335 11.20 -22.33 13.61
N VAL A 336 12.03 -23.37 13.53
CA VAL A 336 11.60 -24.76 13.69
C VAL A 336 11.48 -25.10 15.17
N ILE A 337 10.31 -25.59 15.56
CA ILE A 337 9.94 -26.06 16.89
C ILE A 337 9.38 -27.47 16.74
N GLY A 338 10.19 -28.48 17.06
CA GLY A 338 9.82 -29.88 16.86
C GLY A 338 9.72 -30.20 15.37
N GLU A 339 8.54 -30.58 14.90
CA GLU A 339 8.26 -30.82 13.48
C GLU A 339 7.58 -29.62 12.79
N THR A 340 7.25 -28.57 13.54
CA THR A 340 6.53 -27.41 13.04
C THR A 340 7.49 -26.25 12.80
N GLU A 341 7.33 -25.56 11.68
CA GLU A 341 7.98 -24.29 11.42
C GLU A 341 6.98 -23.14 11.62
N ILE A 342 7.33 -22.16 12.45
CA ILE A 342 6.50 -20.98 12.73
C ILE A 342 7.27 -19.69 12.46
N ILE A 343 6.56 -18.57 12.42
CA ILE A 343 7.17 -17.25 12.53
C ILE A 343 7.17 -16.76 13.99
N VAL A 344 8.28 -16.19 14.42
CA VAL A 344 8.46 -15.64 15.78
C VAL A 344 8.97 -14.21 15.72
N PRO A 345 8.64 -13.35 16.69
CA PRO A 345 9.24 -12.03 16.78
C PRO A 345 10.71 -12.14 17.17
N ARG A 346 11.57 -11.40 16.47
CA ARG A 346 13.00 -11.28 16.81
C ARG A 346 13.41 -9.83 16.66
N TYR A 347 14.37 -9.39 17.47
CA TYR A 347 15.03 -8.11 17.30
C TYR A 347 16.43 -8.14 17.90
N ARG A 348 17.29 -7.26 17.40
CA ARG A 348 18.63 -7.03 17.94
C ARG A 348 18.58 -5.97 19.04
N GLY A 349 18.97 -6.32 20.27
CA GLY A 349 18.80 -5.45 21.45
C GLY A 349 19.72 -4.22 21.51
N ASP A 350 20.88 -4.27 20.85
CA ASP A 350 21.83 -3.16 20.70
C ASP A 350 21.53 -2.28 19.46
N SER A 351 20.55 -2.65 18.64
CA SER A 351 20.16 -1.87 17.46
C SER A 351 19.22 -0.73 17.85
N PRO A 352 19.40 0.48 17.30
CA PRO A 352 18.47 1.58 17.52
C PRO A 352 17.15 1.42 16.73
N VAL A 353 17.08 0.48 15.78
CA VAL A 353 15.96 0.33 14.85
C VAL A 353 14.64 0.00 15.55
N PRO A 354 14.54 -1.04 16.40
CA PRO A 354 13.27 -1.40 17.04
C PRO A 354 12.66 -0.25 17.84
N SER A 355 13.50 0.54 18.53
CA SER A 355 13.06 1.73 19.27
C SER A 355 12.60 2.85 18.35
N ALA A 356 13.30 3.10 17.25
CA ALA A 356 12.93 4.15 16.28
C ALA A 356 11.58 3.90 15.62
N VAL A 357 11.24 2.63 15.34
CA VAL A 357 9.92 2.23 14.81
C VAL A 357 8.88 1.98 15.91
N GLY A 358 9.23 2.19 17.18
CA GLY A 358 8.32 2.06 18.32
C GLY A 358 8.04 0.63 18.78
N LEU A 359 8.72 -0.40 18.29
CA LEU A 359 8.57 -1.78 18.76
C LEU A 359 9.03 -1.95 20.21
N LEU A 360 10.09 -1.25 20.60
CA LEU A 360 10.56 -1.16 21.98
C LEU A 360 10.31 0.23 22.56
N PRO A 361 10.19 0.36 23.90
CA PRO A 361 10.28 1.67 24.53
C PRO A 361 11.57 2.36 24.09
N ALA A 362 11.52 3.68 23.85
CA ALA A 362 12.74 4.43 23.65
C ALA A 362 13.66 4.15 24.84
N ALA A 363 14.88 3.66 24.57
CA ALA A 363 15.88 3.50 25.61
C ALA A 363 15.94 4.84 26.34
N ALA A 364 15.67 4.85 27.64
CA ALA A 364 15.77 6.05 28.44
C ALA A 364 17.17 6.62 28.16
N ALA A 365 17.22 7.77 27.49
CA ALA A 365 18.47 8.42 27.20
C ALA A 365 19.10 8.70 28.57
N ASN A 366 20.17 7.98 28.89
CA ASN A 366 20.98 8.28 30.06
C ASN A 366 21.44 9.73 29.87
N VAL A 367 20.87 10.62 30.68
CA VAL A 367 21.32 11.99 30.90
C VAL A 367 22.63 11.97 31.65
#